data_AF-A0A4P9IZP2-F1
#
_entry.id   AF-A0A4P9IZP2-F1
#
_cell.length_a   1.000
_cell.length_b   1.000
_cell.length_c   1.000
_cell.angle_alpha   90.00
_cell.angle_beta   90.00
_cell.angle_gamma   90.00
#
_symmetry.space_group_name_H-M   'P 1'
#
loop_
_entity.id
_entity.type
_entity.pdbx_description
1 polymer ?
#
loop_
_entity_poly.entity_id
_entity_poly.type
_entity_poly.pdbx_seq_one_letter_code
_entity_poly.pdbx_strand_id
1 'polypeptide(L)'
;MKILADQNMPLVEQYFADFGEVERFDGRKLTPEQLIDVDVLLTRSVTNVNHELLVQANKLSFVGTATIGIDHIDTQLLHDRNIAFTSAPGCNAVAVAEYVISSLFALSQENARPLCAQTIGIVGMGNIGTCLAQKLKALNVVVLLCDPIKHEQGLLQEHVALDELLAQSDAVTFHVPLVKSGEHKTLHMMGKERLKALKPGTTLINASRGDVIDNQALLEVMEAGADLDLVLDVWEKEPNILTELLEHVRYASVHIAGHTLEGKARGTQMLYQKLCQLKGVEAIKSLDDFLPTPAVTNATVTQSLNEQDIARLVHLIYDVRRDDGILLRRLESDGFDSLRKNYPIRREFSTLFLQGDSPQLAALSQLGFSIAE
;
A
#
# COMPACT_ATOMS: atom_id res chain seq x y z
N MET A 1 30.61 9.13 6.22
CA MET A 1 29.99 9.27 4.89
C MET A 1 29.04 10.46 4.91
N LYS A 2 28.77 11.09 3.77
CA LYS A 2 27.69 12.08 3.61
C LYS A 2 26.45 11.39 3.07
N ILE A 3 25.36 11.43 3.83
CA ILE A 3 24.09 10.76 3.53
C ILE A 3 23.03 11.84 3.31
N LEU A 4 22.45 11.87 2.12
CA LEU A 4 21.41 12.82 1.76
C LEU A 4 20.06 12.10 1.70
N ALA A 5 19.09 12.54 2.51
CA ALA A 5 17.81 11.84 2.66
C ALA A 5 16.59 12.76 2.51
N ASP A 6 15.52 12.28 1.88
CA ASP A 6 14.27 13.04 1.74
C ASP A 6 13.74 13.42 3.14
N GLN A 7 13.38 14.69 3.33
CA GLN A 7 12.94 15.27 4.61
C GLN A 7 11.74 14.55 5.24
N ASN A 8 10.93 13.86 4.44
CA ASN A 8 9.74 13.16 4.90
C ASN A 8 9.97 11.64 5.06
N MET A 9 11.21 11.14 4.96
CA MET A 9 11.53 9.77 5.35
C MET A 9 11.65 9.68 6.88
N PRO A 10 10.89 8.80 7.54
CA PRO A 10 10.98 8.67 8.99
C PRO A 10 12.25 7.90 9.40
N LEU A 11 12.72 8.15 10.62
CA LEU A 11 13.75 7.37 11.30
C LEU A 11 15.14 7.33 10.63
N VAL A 12 15.43 8.22 9.66
CA VAL A 12 16.70 8.16 8.93
C VAL A 12 17.89 8.38 9.86
N GLU A 13 17.85 9.38 10.74
CA GLU A 13 18.94 9.64 11.67
C GLU A 13 19.16 8.43 12.61
N GLN A 14 18.06 7.87 13.14
CA GLN A 14 18.09 6.71 14.03
C GLN A 14 18.77 5.51 13.37
N TYR A 15 18.50 5.23 12.10
CA TYR A 15 19.12 4.13 11.38
C TYR A 15 20.54 4.45 10.89
N PHE A 16 20.77 5.64 10.32
CA PHE A 16 21.93 5.92 9.47
C PHE A 16 23.04 6.77 10.13
N ALA A 17 22.82 7.38 11.30
CA ALA A 17 23.84 8.25 11.94
C ALA A 17 25.18 7.54 12.22
N ASP A 18 25.17 6.22 12.42
CA ASP A 18 26.41 5.44 12.65
C ASP A 18 27.28 5.32 11.40
N PHE A 19 26.73 5.58 10.21
CA PHE A 19 27.47 5.57 8.94
C PHE A 19 28.05 6.94 8.56
N GLY A 20 27.53 8.03 9.15
CA GLY A 20 28.02 9.38 8.93
C GLY A 20 26.97 10.47 9.09
N GLU A 21 27.26 11.63 8.49
CA GLU A 21 26.42 12.83 8.59
C GLU A 21 25.19 12.70 7.68
N VAL A 22 24.01 12.89 8.27
CA VAL A 22 22.72 12.88 7.56
C VAL A 22 22.28 14.32 7.32
N GLU A 23 22.08 14.66 6.06
CA GLU A 23 21.46 15.91 5.62
C GLU A 23 20.08 15.62 5.01
N ARG A 24 19.13 16.54 5.21
CA ARG A 24 17.77 16.43 4.67
C ARG A 24 17.57 17.33 3.46
N PHE A 25 16.76 16.88 2.51
CA PHE A 25 16.36 17.67 1.35
C PHE A 25 14.85 17.58 1.06
N ASP A 26 14.33 18.58 0.35
CA ASP A 26 12.97 18.53 -0.20
C ASP A 26 12.97 17.65 -1.47
N GLY A 27 12.27 16.52 -1.41
CA GLY A 27 12.25 15.50 -2.46
C GLY A 27 11.91 15.99 -3.86
N ARG A 28 11.14 17.09 -3.99
CA ARG A 28 10.76 17.71 -5.28
C ARG A 28 11.74 18.77 -5.77
N LYS A 29 12.67 19.21 -4.93
CA LYS A 29 13.59 20.33 -5.19
C LYS A 29 15.06 19.92 -5.11
N LEU A 30 15.33 18.61 -5.11
CA LEU A 30 16.70 18.13 -5.14
C LEU A 30 17.36 18.56 -6.46
N THR A 31 18.53 19.17 -6.35
CA THR A 31 19.32 19.66 -7.49
C THR A 31 20.63 18.88 -7.62
N PRO A 32 21.25 18.83 -8.81
CA PRO A 32 22.53 18.15 -9.00
C PRO A 32 23.65 18.65 -8.08
N GLU A 33 23.69 19.96 -7.79
CA GLU A 33 24.72 20.58 -6.95
C GLU A 33 24.70 20.03 -5.52
N GLN A 34 23.52 19.65 -5.02
CA GLN A 34 23.37 19.06 -3.69
C GLN A 34 23.92 17.62 -3.62
N LEU A 35 24.19 16.99 -4.75
CA LEU A 35 24.78 15.64 -4.83
C LEU A 35 26.31 15.65 -4.91
N ILE A 36 26.94 16.83 -4.92
CA ILE A 36 28.39 16.93 -4.80
C ILE A 36 28.83 16.34 -3.46
N ASP A 37 29.79 15.43 -3.53
CA ASP A 37 30.40 14.73 -2.40
C ASP A 37 29.45 13.87 -1.54
N VAL A 38 28.23 13.58 -2.03
CA VAL A 38 27.29 12.67 -1.37
C VAL A 38 27.67 11.22 -1.64
N ASP A 39 27.77 10.40 -0.59
CA ASP A 39 28.07 8.96 -0.70
C ASP A 39 26.79 8.12 -0.86
N VAL A 40 25.71 8.53 -0.20
CA VAL A 40 24.42 7.81 -0.12
C VAL A 40 23.27 8.76 -0.36
N LEU A 41 22.36 8.39 -1.25
CA LEU A 41 21.11 9.10 -1.50
C LEU A 41 19.91 8.23 -1.10
N LEU A 42 19.07 8.72 -0.18
CA LEU A 42 17.86 8.06 0.29
C LEU A 42 16.62 8.87 -0.15
N THR A 43 15.74 8.25 -0.93
CA THR A 43 14.64 8.94 -1.62
C THR A 43 13.27 8.32 -1.32
N ARG A 44 12.24 9.04 -1.76
CA ARG A 44 10.85 8.58 -1.89
C ARG A 44 10.40 8.73 -3.35
N SER A 45 9.15 8.36 -3.62
CA SER A 45 8.56 8.39 -4.97
C SER A 45 8.50 9.76 -5.65
N VAL A 46 8.73 10.86 -4.92
CA VAL A 46 8.65 12.22 -5.48
C VAL A 46 9.96 12.70 -6.11
N THR A 47 11.07 12.00 -5.87
CA THR A 47 12.39 12.35 -6.39
C THR A 47 12.70 11.53 -7.63
N ASN A 48 12.80 12.18 -8.79
CA ASN A 48 13.20 11.50 -10.03
C ASN A 48 14.72 11.36 -10.08
N VAL A 49 15.22 10.14 -9.90
CA VAL A 49 16.65 9.81 -10.00
C VAL A 49 16.98 9.44 -11.43
N ASN A 50 17.36 10.44 -12.22
CA ASN A 50 17.64 10.35 -13.66
C ASN A 50 19.04 10.88 -14.00
N HIS A 51 19.38 10.89 -15.29
CA HIS A 51 20.67 11.40 -15.77
C HIS A 51 20.93 12.86 -15.37
N GLU A 52 19.91 13.72 -15.48
CA GLU A 52 20.02 15.14 -15.16
C GLU A 52 20.37 15.35 -13.68
N LEU A 53 19.69 14.63 -12.77
CA LEU A 53 19.95 14.73 -11.34
C LEU A 53 21.38 14.29 -11.00
N LEU A 54 21.83 13.19 -11.58
CA LEU A 54 23.08 12.55 -11.18
C LEU A 54 24.34 13.18 -11.81
N VAL A 55 24.22 14.21 -12.67
CA VAL A 55 25.34 14.76 -13.45
C VAL A 55 26.52 15.24 -12.60
N GLN A 56 26.26 15.75 -11.39
CA GLN A 56 27.29 16.23 -10.44
C GLN A 56 27.57 15.26 -9.27
N ALA A 57 26.96 14.07 -9.27
CA ALA A 57 27.12 13.07 -8.22
C ALA A 57 28.48 12.34 -8.34
N ASN A 58 29.56 12.96 -7.84
CA ASN A 58 30.95 12.51 -8.00
C ASN A 58 31.38 11.40 -7.02
N LYS A 59 30.68 11.20 -5.89
CA LYS A 59 30.99 10.18 -4.87
C LYS A 59 29.87 9.17 -4.62
N LEU A 60 28.73 9.35 -5.28
CA LEU A 60 27.53 8.57 -4.99
C LEU A 60 27.79 7.08 -5.25
N SER A 61 27.63 6.27 -4.21
CA SER A 61 27.91 4.83 -4.24
C SER A 61 26.68 3.98 -3.94
N PHE A 62 25.64 4.57 -3.34
CA PHE A 62 24.40 3.88 -3.01
C PHE A 62 23.19 4.81 -3.15
N VAL A 63 22.14 4.30 -3.81
CA VAL A 63 20.81 4.91 -3.89
C VAL A 63 19.80 3.94 -3.30
N GLY A 64 19.07 4.41 -2.29
CA GLY A 64 17.95 3.70 -1.69
C GLY A 64 16.65 4.45 -1.91
N THR A 65 15.58 3.77 -2.28
CA THR A 65 14.23 4.35 -2.29
C THR A 65 13.32 3.61 -1.31
N ALA A 66 12.71 4.34 -0.37
CA ALA A 66 11.79 3.78 0.63
C ALA A 66 10.39 3.56 0.03
N THR A 67 10.35 2.89 -1.13
CA THR A 67 9.16 2.64 -1.94
C THR A 67 9.18 1.24 -2.52
N ILE A 68 8.00 0.69 -2.82
CA ILE A 68 7.87 -0.55 -3.60
C ILE A 68 8.11 -0.28 -5.08
N GLY A 69 7.39 0.69 -5.65
CA GLY A 69 7.55 1.11 -7.04
C GLY A 69 8.90 1.80 -7.25
N ILE A 70 9.44 1.67 -8.46
CA ILE A 70 10.74 2.23 -8.86
C ILE A 70 10.64 3.09 -10.13
N ASP A 71 9.44 3.48 -10.53
CA ASP A 71 9.17 4.23 -11.77
C ASP A 71 9.93 5.58 -11.83
N HIS A 72 10.27 6.13 -10.66
CA HIS A 72 11.03 7.36 -10.48
C HIS A 72 12.56 7.15 -10.44
N ILE A 73 13.05 5.92 -10.62
CA ILE A 73 14.47 5.58 -10.56
C ILE A 73 14.92 4.98 -11.89
N ASP A 74 15.91 5.60 -12.53
CA ASP A 74 16.61 5.01 -13.67
C ASP A 74 17.63 3.96 -13.19
N THR A 75 17.16 2.73 -13.03
CA THR A 75 17.97 1.62 -12.51
C THR A 75 19.10 1.21 -13.45
N GLN A 76 18.92 1.38 -14.77
CA GLN A 76 19.96 1.10 -15.75
C GLN A 76 21.10 2.11 -15.64
N LEU A 77 20.79 3.40 -15.50
CA LEU A 77 21.78 4.44 -15.26
C LEU A 77 22.58 4.18 -13.98
N LEU A 78 21.92 3.78 -12.89
CA LEU A 78 22.60 3.45 -11.63
C LEU A 78 23.56 2.28 -11.83
N HIS A 79 23.11 1.23 -12.52
CA HIS A 79 23.94 0.08 -12.86
C HIS A 79 25.17 0.47 -13.71
N ASP A 80 24.97 1.24 -14.77
CA ASP A 80 26.04 1.65 -15.70
C ASP A 80 27.10 2.54 -15.02
N ARG A 81 26.71 3.24 -13.94
CA ARG A 81 27.60 4.04 -13.10
C ARG A 81 28.19 3.30 -11.90
N ASN A 82 27.94 1.99 -11.77
CA ASN A 82 28.33 1.17 -10.61
C ASN A 82 27.81 1.73 -9.27
N ILE A 83 26.63 2.33 -9.28
CA ILE A 83 25.95 2.82 -8.07
C ILE A 83 25.02 1.72 -7.58
N ALA A 84 25.25 1.23 -6.36
CA ALA A 84 24.41 0.20 -5.78
C ALA A 84 22.98 0.74 -5.58
N PHE A 85 21.97 -0.05 -5.94
CA PHE A 85 20.58 0.35 -5.83
C PHE A 85 19.78 -0.65 -4.98
N THR A 86 18.83 -0.14 -4.20
CA THR A 86 17.77 -0.94 -3.62
C THR A 86 16.47 -0.16 -3.50
N SER A 87 15.36 -0.87 -3.62
CA SER A 87 14.04 -0.42 -3.21
C SER A 87 13.60 -1.17 -1.94
N ALA A 88 12.39 -0.89 -1.46
CA ALA A 88 11.80 -1.51 -0.27
C ALA A 88 10.53 -2.31 -0.63
N PRO A 89 10.63 -3.37 -1.45
CA PRO A 89 9.47 -4.16 -1.88
C PRO A 89 8.77 -4.80 -0.68
N GLY A 90 7.46 -4.61 -0.57
CA GLY A 90 6.63 -5.15 0.51
C GLY A 90 6.60 -4.30 1.79
N CYS A 91 7.34 -3.18 1.87
CA CYS A 91 7.42 -2.40 3.11
C CYS A 91 6.05 -1.91 3.63
N ASN A 92 5.10 -1.64 2.73
CA ASN A 92 3.74 -1.22 3.06
C ASN A 92 2.66 -2.26 2.68
N ALA A 93 3.05 -3.52 2.42
CA ALA A 93 2.09 -4.54 2.01
C ALA A 93 1.00 -4.80 3.06
N VAL A 94 1.41 -4.86 4.33
CA VAL A 94 0.52 -5.02 5.49
C VAL A 94 -0.50 -3.87 5.54
N ALA A 95 -0.03 -2.63 5.46
CA ALA A 95 -0.88 -1.44 5.49
C ALA A 95 -1.97 -1.47 4.41
N VAL A 96 -1.63 -1.81 3.16
CA VAL A 96 -2.61 -1.87 2.06
C VAL A 96 -3.59 -3.03 2.27
N ALA A 97 -3.12 -4.20 2.70
CA ALA A 97 -4.01 -5.32 2.99
C ALA A 97 -5.01 -4.98 4.11
N GLU A 98 -4.56 -4.31 5.17
CA GLU A 98 -5.42 -3.87 6.27
C GLU A 98 -6.37 -2.74 5.88
N TYR A 99 -5.99 -1.91 4.91
CA TYR A 99 -6.89 -0.93 4.30
C TYR A 99 -8.07 -1.62 3.58
N VAL A 100 -7.76 -2.63 2.77
CA VAL A 100 -8.78 -3.42 2.05
C VAL A 100 -9.68 -4.16 3.04
N ILE A 101 -9.11 -4.79 4.07
CA ILE A 101 -9.88 -5.50 5.11
C ILE A 101 -10.79 -4.55 5.88
N SER A 102 -10.31 -3.36 6.26
CA SER A 102 -11.12 -2.33 6.91
C SER A 102 -12.31 -1.92 6.05
N SER A 103 -12.08 -1.73 4.75
CA SER A 103 -13.10 -1.37 3.76
C SER A 103 -14.14 -2.48 3.58
N LEU A 104 -13.70 -3.72 3.46
CA LEU A 104 -14.57 -4.90 3.32
C LEU A 104 -15.46 -5.08 4.56
N PHE A 105 -14.93 -4.92 5.77
CA PHE A 105 -15.73 -4.99 6.99
C PHE A 105 -16.73 -3.84 7.12
N ALA A 106 -16.35 -2.63 6.71
CA ALA A 106 -17.26 -1.48 6.75
C ALA A 106 -18.44 -1.68 5.77
N LEU A 107 -18.16 -2.12 4.53
CA LEU A 107 -19.22 -2.46 3.55
C LEU A 107 -20.04 -3.68 3.98
N SER A 108 -19.42 -4.71 4.56
CA SER A 108 -20.12 -5.88 5.10
C SER A 108 -21.18 -5.48 6.13
N GLN A 109 -20.85 -4.53 7.02
CA GLN A 109 -21.78 -3.98 8.01
C GLN A 109 -22.89 -3.14 7.37
N GLU A 110 -22.53 -2.24 6.45
CA GLU A 110 -23.49 -1.34 5.78
C GLU A 110 -24.48 -2.10 4.89
N ASN A 111 -24.00 -3.12 4.18
CA ASN A 111 -24.80 -3.93 3.27
C ASN A 111 -25.44 -5.13 3.97
N ALA A 112 -25.27 -5.28 5.29
CA ALA A 112 -25.76 -6.40 6.10
C ALA A 112 -25.41 -7.79 5.51
N ARG A 113 -24.22 -7.90 4.90
CA ARG A 113 -23.74 -9.11 4.23
C ARG A 113 -22.44 -9.61 4.88
N PRO A 114 -22.48 -10.72 5.64
CA PRO A 114 -21.29 -11.32 6.27
C PRO A 114 -20.12 -11.48 5.30
N LEU A 115 -18.91 -11.13 5.72
CA LEU A 115 -17.72 -11.18 4.85
C LEU A 115 -17.36 -12.62 4.49
N CYS A 116 -17.50 -13.55 5.44
CA CYS A 116 -17.33 -14.99 5.23
C CYS A 116 -18.30 -15.59 4.20
N ALA A 117 -19.39 -14.89 3.85
CA ALA A 117 -20.36 -15.32 2.82
C ALA A 117 -20.09 -14.69 1.44
N GLN A 118 -18.95 -14.00 1.27
CA GLN A 118 -18.56 -13.35 0.03
C GLN A 118 -17.40 -14.08 -0.65
N THR A 119 -17.35 -13.96 -1.97
CA THR A 119 -16.21 -14.36 -2.80
C THR A 119 -15.38 -13.13 -3.18
N ILE A 120 -14.11 -13.11 -2.82
CA ILE A 120 -13.21 -11.97 -3.08
C ILE A 120 -12.20 -12.33 -4.14
N GLY A 121 -12.21 -11.59 -5.24
CA GLY A 121 -11.24 -11.69 -6.32
C GLY A 121 -10.05 -10.76 -6.09
N ILE A 122 -8.85 -11.30 -6.12
CA ILE A 122 -7.59 -10.55 -5.99
C ILE A 122 -6.88 -10.56 -7.34
N VAL A 123 -6.71 -9.37 -7.93
CA VAL A 123 -6.00 -9.19 -9.19
C VAL A 123 -4.59 -8.65 -8.90
N GLY A 124 -3.58 -9.47 -9.19
CA GLY A 124 -2.16 -9.22 -8.89
C GLY A 124 -1.73 -9.86 -7.57
N MET A 125 -0.88 -10.89 -7.66
CA MET A 125 -0.42 -11.71 -6.54
C MET A 125 1.01 -11.37 -6.13
N GLY A 126 1.37 -10.08 -6.14
CA GLY A 126 2.63 -9.54 -5.61
C GLY A 126 2.66 -9.50 -4.07
N ASN A 127 3.53 -8.65 -3.50
CA ASN A 127 3.66 -8.54 -2.04
C ASN A 127 2.32 -8.21 -1.33
N ILE A 128 1.53 -7.29 -1.89
CA ILE A 128 0.24 -6.88 -1.32
C ILE A 128 -0.81 -7.99 -1.51
N GLY A 129 -1.00 -8.47 -2.74
CA GLY A 129 -2.00 -9.50 -3.03
C GLY A 129 -1.79 -10.80 -2.27
N THR A 130 -0.54 -11.26 -2.13
CA THR A 130 -0.22 -12.43 -1.30
C THR A 130 -0.50 -12.19 0.18
N CYS A 131 -0.12 -11.03 0.72
CA CYS A 131 -0.40 -10.67 2.12
C CYS A 131 -1.92 -10.62 2.39
N LEU A 132 -2.69 -10.00 1.48
CA LEU A 132 -4.14 -9.93 1.59
C LEU A 132 -4.79 -11.31 1.49
N ALA A 133 -4.38 -12.15 0.54
CA ALA A 133 -4.93 -13.50 0.38
C ALA A 133 -4.75 -14.35 1.64
N GLN A 134 -3.59 -14.26 2.30
CA GLN A 134 -3.34 -14.95 3.57
C GLN A 134 -4.29 -14.46 4.68
N LYS A 135 -4.45 -13.15 4.82
CA LYS A 135 -5.35 -12.53 5.81
C LYS A 135 -6.83 -12.88 5.56
N LEU A 136 -7.28 -12.89 4.31
CA LEU A 136 -8.66 -13.26 3.94
C LEU A 136 -8.94 -14.76 4.16
N LYS A 137 -7.98 -15.63 3.86
CA LYS A 137 -8.09 -17.07 4.18
C LYS A 137 -8.26 -17.31 5.68
N ALA A 138 -7.58 -16.54 6.53
CA ALA A 138 -7.74 -16.60 7.99
C ALA A 138 -9.17 -16.22 8.46
N LEU A 139 -9.90 -15.44 7.66
CA LEU A 139 -11.30 -15.08 7.90
C LEU A 139 -12.30 -16.08 7.30
N ASN A 140 -11.83 -17.21 6.76
CA ASN A 140 -12.63 -18.20 6.03
C ASN A 140 -13.39 -17.63 4.83
N VAL A 141 -12.84 -16.59 4.19
CA VAL A 141 -13.40 -15.99 2.98
C VAL A 141 -12.96 -16.80 1.76
N VAL A 142 -13.86 -16.99 0.79
CA VAL A 142 -13.51 -17.61 -0.50
C VAL A 142 -12.70 -16.60 -1.33
N VAL A 143 -11.49 -16.96 -1.73
CA VAL A 143 -10.58 -16.06 -2.47
C VAL A 143 -10.27 -16.63 -3.85
N LEU A 144 -10.49 -15.82 -4.89
CA LEU A 144 -10.07 -16.11 -6.27
C LEU A 144 -8.82 -15.29 -6.60
N LEU A 145 -7.85 -15.90 -7.29
CA LEU A 145 -6.53 -15.30 -7.54
C LEU A 145 -6.33 -15.12 -9.04
N CYS A 146 -6.00 -13.91 -9.49
CA CYS A 146 -5.66 -13.62 -10.89
C CYS A 146 -4.28 -12.98 -10.97
N ASP A 147 -3.30 -13.75 -11.43
CA ASP A 147 -1.97 -13.25 -11.80
C ASP A 147 -1.42 -14.13 -12.94
N PRO A 148 -1.61 -13.75 -14.22
CA PRO A 148 -1.22 -14.59 -15.35
C PRO A 148 0.30 -14.74 -15.43
N ILE A 149 1.05 -13.67 -15.13
CA ILE A 149 2.51 -13.66 -15.16
C ILE A 149 3.09 -14.68 -14.16
N LYS A 150 2.64 -14.64 -12.90
CA LYS A 150 3.12 -15.60 -11.90
C LYS A 150 2.66 -17.02 -12.19
N HIS A 151 1.48 -17.20 -12.77
CA HIS A 151 0.96 -18.51 -13.14
C HIS A 151 1.80 -19.15 -14.25
N GLU A 152 2.08 -18.41 -15.32
CA GLU A 152 2.94 -18.85 -16.44
C GLU A 152 4.38 -19.16 -15.98
N GLN A 153 4.88 -18.45 -14.97
CA GLN A 153 6.17 -18.71 -14.33
C GLN A 153 6.17 -19.91 -13.36
N GLY A 154 5.01 -20.53 -13.11
CA GLY A 154 4.86 -21.63 -12.14
C GLY A 154 4.93 -21.19 -10.67
N LEU A 155 4.91 -19.88 -10.40
CA LEU A 155 4.97 -19.30 -9.05
C LEU A 155 3.59 -19.20 -8.38
N LEU A 156 2.51 -19.36 -9.15
CA LEU A 156 1.14 -19.38 -8.67
C LEU A 156 0.40 -20.58 -9.25
N GLN A 157 0.05 -21.55 -8.39
CA GLN A 157 -0.62 -22.78 -8.81
C GLN A 157 -2.11 -22.55 -9.10
N GLU A 158 -2.80 -21.87 -8.19
CA GLU A 158 -4.22 -21.52 -8.33
C GLU A 158 -4.36 -20.17 -9.05
N HIS A 159 -4.97 -20.17 -10.23
CA HIS A 159 -5.21 -18.98 -11.05
C HIS A 159 -6.59 -19.05 -11.69
N VAL A 160 -7.30 -17.93 -11.70
CA VAL A 160 -8.55 -17.71 -12.44
C VAL A 160 -8.34 -16.53 -13.39
N ALA A 161 -8.77 -16.68 -14.64
CA ALA A 161 -8.66 -15.61 -15.64
C ALA A 161 -9.49 -14.39 -15.20
N LEU A 162 -9.05 -13.19 -15.59
CA LEU A 162 -9.65 -11.93 -15.12
C LEU A 162 -11.18 -11.89 -15.30
N ASP A 163 -11.68 -12.16 -16.51
CA ASP A 163 -13.12 -12.04 -16.79
C ASP A 163 -13.95 -13.10 -16.03
N GLU A 164 -13.37 -14.28 -15.79
CA GLU A 164 -13.99 -15.32 -14.96
C GLU A 164 -14.02 -14.92 -13.48
N LEU A 165 -12.92 -14.33 -12.98
CA LEU A 165 -12.84 -13.78 -11.63
C LEU A 165 -13.88 -12.67 -11.43
N LEU A 166 -13.98 -11.73 -12.36
CA LEU A 166 -14.99 -10.65 -12.32
C LEU A 166 -16.43 -11.20 -12.28
N ALA A 167 -16.71 -12.27 -13.02
CA ALA A 167 -18.03 -12.90 -13.04
C ALA A 167 -18.38 -13.63 -11.73
N GLN A 168 -17.39 -14.20 -11.04
CA GLN A 168 -17.61 -15.01 -9.83
C GLN A 168 -17.54 -14.21 -8.53
N SER A 169 -16.72 -13.15 -8.48
CA SER A 169 -16.50 -12.36 -7.27
C SER A 169 -17.70 -11.48 -6.86
N ASP A 170 -17.87 -11.29 -5.56
CA ASP A 170 -18.72 -10.28 -4.95
C ASP A 170 -17.95 -8.97 -4.72
N ALA A 171 -16.65 -9.09 -4.44
CA ALA A 171 -15.73 -7.98 -4.33
C ALA A 171 -14.45 -8.26 -5.14
N VAL A 172 -13.92 -7.26 -5.84
CA VAL A 172 -12.69 -7.37 -6.63
C VAL A 172 -11.73 -6.28 -6.20
N THR A 173 -10.48 -6.66 -5.90
CA THR A 173 -9.41 -5.75 -5.48
C THR A 173 -8.19 -5.85 -6.38
N PHE A 174 -7.63 -4.70 -6.76
CA PHE A 174 -6.47 -4.62 -7.66
C PHE A 174 -5.19 -4.27 -6.91
N HIS A 175 -4.15 -5.05 -7.19
CA HIS A 175 -2.79 -4.95 -6.62
C HIS A 175 -1.72 -5.17 -7.70
N VAL A 176 -1.97 -4.66 -8.90
CA VAL A 176 -1.08 -4.76 -10.06
C VAL A 176 -0.21 -3.49 -10.23
N PRO A 177 0.97 -3.59 -10.85
CA PRO A 177 1.69 -2.39 -11.32
C PRO A 177 0.93 -1.75 -12.49
N LEU A 178 1.30 -0.51 -12.86
CA LEU A 178 0.82 0.13 -14.08
C LEU A 178 1.69 -0.28 -15.27
N VAL A 179 1.13 -1.08 -16.17
CA VAL A 179 1.76 -1.58 -17.40
C VAL A 179 0.98 -1.00 -18.57
N LYS A 180 1.65 -0.16 -19.37
CA LYS A 180 1.02 0.63 -20.44
C LYS A 180 0.88 -0.11 -21.77
N SER A 181 1.66 -1.16 -21.97
CA SER A 181 1.77 -1.90 -23.24
C SER A 181 2.13 -3.37 -23.00
N GLY A 182 1.94 -4.21 -24.02
CA GLY A 182 2.23 -5.64 -23.95
C GLY A 182 1.00 -6.47 -23.60
N GLU A 183 1.19 -7.78 -23.53
CA GLU A 183 0.12 -8.77 -23.31
C GLU A 183 -0.59 -8.57 -21.97
N HIS A 184 0.16 -8.38 -20.89
CA HIS A 184 -0.39 -8.15 -19.55
C HIS A 184 -0.53 -6.66 -19.23
N LYS A 185 -1.00 -5.87 -20.21
CA LYS A 185 -1.32 -4.44 -20.01
C LYS A 185 -2.34 -4.29 -18.89
N THR A 186 -2.06 -3.41 -17.92
CA THR A 186 -2.97 -3.09 -16.80
C THR A 186 -3.57 -1.69 -16.91
N LEU A 187 -3.01 -0.81 -17.76
CA LEU A 187 -3.62 0.47 -18.11
C LEU A 187 -5.03 0.26 -18.68
N HIS A 188 -6.03 0.77 -17.96
CA HIS A 188 -7.46 0.63 -18.20
C HIS A 188 -7.88 -0.82 -18.35
N MET A 189 -7.29 -1.72 -17.55
CA MET A 189 -7.75 -3.10 -17.53
C MET A 189 -9.21 -3.21 -17.12
N MET A 190 -9.70 -2.27 -16.30
CA MET A 190 -11.12 -2.03 -16.07
C MET A 190 -11.60 -0.84 -16.90
N GLY A 191 -11.74 -1.06 -18.21
CA GLY A 191 -12.38 -0.12 -19.13
C GLY A 191 -13.90 -0.26 -19.17
N LYS A 192 -14.56 0.60 -19.95
CA LYS A 192 -16.03 0.71 -20.06
C LYS A 192 -16.77 -0.62 -20.27
N GLU A 193 -16.25 -1.52 -21.10
CA GLU A 193 -16.91 -2.80 -21.39
C GLU A 193 -16.97 -3.72 -20.15
N ARG A 194 -15.84 -3.89 -19.45
CA ARG A 194 -15.77 -4.69 -18.22
C ARG A 194 -16.57 -4.07 -17.09
N LEU A 195 -16.50 -2.75 -16.94
CA LEU A 195 -17.28 -2.02 -15.92
C LEU A 195 -18.78 -2.25 -16.10
N LYS A 196 -19.29 -2.23 -17.34
CA LYS A 196 -20.69 -2.53 -17.64
C LYS A 196 -21.08 -4.00 -17.45
N ALA A 197 -20.11 -4.90 -17.52
CA ALA A 197 -20.33 -6.34 -17.38
C ALA A 197 -20.31 -6.82 -15.92
N LEU A 198 -19.95 -5.96 -14.97
CA LEU A 198 -19.98 -6.28 -13.54
C LEU A 198 -21.40 -6.58 -13.07
N LYS A 199 -21.52 -7.51 -12.12
CA LYS A 199 -22.81 -7.86 -11.51
C LYS A 199 -23.28 -6.71 -10.60
N PRO A 200 -24.59 -6.44 -10.52
CA PRO A 200 -25.14 -5.55 -9.51
C PRO A 200 -24.68 -5.94 -8.09
N GLY A 201 -24.37 -4.95 -7.27
CA GLY A 201 -23.86 -5.10 -5.91
C GLY A 201 -22.39 -5.52 -5.83
N THR A 202 -21.64 -5.51 -6.93
CA THR A 202 -20.20 -5.84 -6.91
C THR A 202 -19.41 -4.70 -6.27
N THR A 203 -18.53 -5.04 -5.33
CA THR A 203 -17.57 -4.09 -4.77
C THR A 203 -16.29 -4.04 -5.61
N LEU A 204 -15.84 -2.85 -5.98
CA LEU A 204 -14.60 -2.60 -6.71
C LEU A 204 -13.63 -1.81 -5.82
N ILE A 205 -12.46 -2.37 -5.56
CA ILE A 205 -11.43 -1.77 -4.69
C ILE A 205 -10.15 -1.52 -5.48
N ASN A 206 -9.74 -0.26 -5.59
CA ASN A 206 -8.45 0.08 -6.18
C ASN A 206 -7.57 0.86 -5.19
N ALA A 207 -6.52 0.18 -4.72
CA ALA A 207 -5.43 0.74 -3.94
C ALA A 207 -4.07 0.43 -4.58
N SER A 208 -4.04 0.32 -5.92
CA SER A 208 -2.84 0.01 -6.69
C SER A 208 -2.28 1.22 -7.45
N ARG A 209 -2.79 1.47 -8.65
CA ARG A 209 -2.52 2.63 -9.50
C ARG A 209 -3.84 3.13 -10.10
N GLY A 210 -4.01 4.44 -10.18
CA GLY A 210 -5.24 5.07 -10.66
C GLY A 210 -5.67 4.54 -12.02
N ASP A 211 -4.77 4.63 -12.99
CA ASP A 211 -4.98 4.25 -14.39
C ASP A 211 -5.25 2.75 -14.63
N VAL A 212 -5.31 1.92 -13.60
CA VAL A 212 -5.78 0.52 -13.71
C VAL A 212 -7.28 0.50 -14.03
N ILE A 213 -8.02 1.45 -13.47
CA ILE A 213 -9.43 1.69 -13.78
C ILE A 213 -9.51 2.98 -14.62
N ASP A 214 -10.29 2.94 -15.70
CA ASP A 214 -10.63 4.14 -16.46
C ASP A 214 -11.66 4.94 -15.64
N ASN A 215 -11.22 6.02 -14.99
CA ASN A 215 -12.04 6.78 -14.05
C ASN A 215 -13.18 7.51 -14.78
N GLN A 216 -12.97 7.92 -16.04
CA GLN A 216 -14.01 8.56 -16.82
C GLN A 216 -15.10 7.55 -17.22
N ALA A 217 -14.69 6.36 -17.68
CA ALA A 217 -15.65 5.28 -17.97
C ALA A 217 -16.38 4.81 -16.71
N LEU A 218 -15.71 4.80 -15.55
CA LEU A 218 -16.33 4.48 -14.27
C LEU A 218 -17.41 5.49 -13.90
N LEU A 219 -17.11 6.80 -14.01
CA LEU A 219 -18.11 7.86 -13.78
C LEU A 219 -19.33 7.68 -14.69
N GLU A 220 -19.12 7.50 -16.00
CA GLU A 220 -20.22 7.32 -16.97
C GLU A 220 -21.11 6.10 -16.64
N VAL A 221 -20.53 5.02 -16.12
CA VAL A 221 -21.27 3.80 -15.74
C VAL A 221 -22.06 4.02 -14.45
N MET A 222 -21.49 4.74 -13.48
CA MET A 222 -22.19 5.09 -12.25
C MET A 222 -23.34 6.07 -12.50
N GLU A 223 -23.14 7.10 -13.32
CA GLU A 223 -24.19 8.04 -13.74
C GLU A 223 -25.31 7.36 -14.53
N ALA A 224 -25.00 6.27 -15.25
CA ALA A 224 -25.98 5.44 -15.94
C ALA A 224 -26.78 4.52 -14.99
N GLY A 225 -26.53 4.58 -13.67
CA GLY A 225 -27.27 3.84 -12.65
C GLY A 225 -26.72 2.44 -12.36
N ALA A 226 -25.42 2.20 -12.58
CA ALA A 226 -24.79 0.96 -12.15
C ALA A 226 -24.84 0.81 -10.62
N ASP A 227 -25.22 -0.38 -10.17
CA ASP A 227 -25.25 -0.75 -8.76
C ASP A 227 -23.91 -1.37 -8.38
N LEU A 228 -22.96 -0.53 -7.97
CA LEU A 228 -21.60 -0.93 -7.60
C LEU A 228 -21.17 -0.19 -6.34
N ASP A 229 -20.38 -0.86 -5.50
CA ASP A 229 -19.70 -0.23 -4.38
C ASP A 229 -18.26 0.06 -4.74
N LEU A 230 -17.85 1.33 -4.67
CA LEU A 230 -16.50 1.73 -5.05
C LEU A 230 -15.67 2.12 -3.83
N VAL A 231 -14.45 1.60 -3.75
CA VAL A 231 -13.43 1.99 -2.77
C VAL A 231 -12.16 2.38 -3.52
N LEU A 232 -11.84 3.67 -3.53
CA LEU A 232 -10.75 4.21 -4.32
C LEU A 232 -9.74 4.94 -3.42
N ASP A 233 -8.54 4.38 -3.31
CA ASP A 233 -7.39 5.07 -2.71
C ASP A 233 -6.55 5.77 -3.78
N VAL A 234 -6.59 5.30 -5.03
CA VAL A 234 -5.78 5.83 -6.13
C VAL A 234 -6.65 6.33 -7.28
N TRP A 235 -6.15 7.34 -7.98
CA TRP A 235 -6.93 8.08 -8.97
C TRP A 235 -6.12 8.33 -10.23
N GLU A 236 -6.77 8.37 -11.39
CA GLU A 236 -6.12 8.88 -12.59
C GLU A 236 -5.72 10.36 -12.40
N LYS A 237 -4.53 10.72 -12.91
CA LYS A 237 -4.01 12.09 -12.94
C LYS A 237 -3.81 12.75 -11.57
N GLU A 238 -3.53 11.96 -10.52
CA GLU A 238 -3.08 12.48 -9.22
C GLU A 238 -1.99 13.56 -9.38
N PRO A 239 -2.08 14.69 -8.67
CA PRO A 239 -3.04 15.03 -7.61
C PRO A 239 -4.39 15.61 -8.10
N ASN A 240 -4.57 15.78 -9.42
CA ASN A 240 -5.75 16.41 -10.02
C ASN A 240 -6.79 15.35 -10.40
N ILE A 241 -7.43 14.79 -9.38
CA ILE A 241 -8.39 13.70 -9.52
C ILE A 241 -9.71 14.18 -10.13
N LEU A 242 -10.46 13.26 -10.75
CA LEU A 242 -11.82 13.51 -11.23
C LEU A 242 -12.77 13.59 -10.02
N THR A 243 -13.09 14.80 -9.55
CA THR A 243 -13.83 15.02 -8.31
C THR A 243 -15.30 14.63 -8.39
N GLU A 244 -15.90 14.66 -9.58
CA GLU A 244 -17.28 14.24 -9.85
C GLU A 244 -17.49 12.76 -9.49
N LEU A 245 -16.45 11.94 -9.61
CA LEU A 245 -16.51 10.53 -9.22
C LEU A 245 -16.69 10.34 -7.71
N LEU A 246 -16.31 11.30 -6.87
CA LEU A 246 -16.39 11.19 -5.41
C LEU A 246 -17.82 10.97 -4.91
N GLU A 247 -18.84 11.48 -5.61
CA GLU A 247 -20.25 11.29 -5.25
C GLU A 247 -20.70 9.83 -5.35
N HIS A 248 -19.97 9.00 -6.10
CA HIS A 248 -20.26 7.60 -6.35
C HIS A 248 -19.37 6.63 -5.57
N VAL A 249 -18.41 7.14 -4.80
CA VAL A 249 -17.43 6.33 -4.07
C VAL A 249 -17.86 6.17 -2.63
N ARG A 250 -17.92 4.92 -2.15
CA ARG A 250 -18.28 4.60 -0.76
C ARG A 250 -17.19 5.05 0.20
N TYR A 251 -15.94 4.73 -0.11
CA TYR A 251 -14.78 5.22 0.63
C TYR A 251 -13.68 5.69 -0.32
N ALA A 252 -13.39 6.98 -0.26
CA ALA A 252 -12.35 7.64 -1.04
C ALA A 252 -11.15 7.97 -0.15
N SER A 253 -9.93 7.92 -0.68
CA SER A 253 -8.76 8.40 0.07
C SER A 253 -7.66 8.90 -0.86
N VAL A 254 -6.73 9.68 -0.31
CA VAL A 254 -5.72 10.40 -1.11
C VAL A 254 -4.43 9.58 -1.31
N HIS A 255 -4.52 8.33 -1.73
CA HIS A 255 -3.35 7.46 -1.98
C HIS A 255 -2.49 7.28 -0.71
N ILE A 256 -3.15 6.80 0.34
CA ILE A 256 -2.68 6.59 1.71
C ILE A 256 -2.92 5.16 2.21
N ALA A 257 -3.42 4.23 1.41
CA ALA A 257 -3.65 2.85 1.85
C ALA A 257 -2.39 2.22 2.46
N GLY A 258 -1.20 2.58 1.96
CA GLY A 258 0.09 2.16 2.48
C GLY A 258 0.70 3.03 3.60
N HIS A 259 0.00 4.01 4.17
CA HIS A 259 0.56 5.03 5.09
C HIS A 259 0.42 4.67 6.59
N THR A 260 0.89 3.50 6.99
CA THR A 260 1.11 3.19 8.41
C THR A 260 2.46 3.74 8.89
N LEU A 261 2.58 3.99 10.19
CA LEU A 261 3.87 4.36 10.78
C LEU A 261 4.90 3.25 10.59
N GLU A 262 4.48 2.01 10.83
CA GLU A 262 5.22 0.77 10.58
C GLU A 262 5.68 0.68 9.13
N GLY A 263 4.78 0.84 8.16
CA GLY A 263 5.10 0.67 6.75
C GLY A 263 6.08 1.71 6.21
N LYS A 264 5.95 2.96 6.67
CA LYS A 264 6.92 4.03 6.33
C LYS A 264 8.28 3.76 6.98
N ALA A 265 8.30 3.36 8.26
CA ALA A 265 9.53 3.03 8.99
C ALA A 265 10.24 1.79 8.43
N ARG A 266 9.48 0.75 8.04
CA ARG A 266 9.97 -0.48 7.41
C ARG A 266 10.70 -0.19 6.10
N GLY A 267 10.21 0.79 5.34
CA GLY A 267 10.90 1.30 4.15
C GLY A 267 12.32 1.77 4.48
N THR A 268 12.48 2.64 5.49
CA THR A 268 13.79 3.11 5.95
C THR A 268 14.66 1.96 6.48
N GLN A 269 14.10 1.05 7.26
CA GLN A 269 14.81 -0.11 7.82
C GLN A 269 15.40 -1.01 6.71
N MET A 270 14.63 -1.28 5.65
CA MET A 270 15.11 -2.12 4.54
C MET A 270 16.30 -1.48 3.82
N LEU A 271 16.30 -0.15 3.64
CA LEU A 271 17.44 0.56 3.07
C LEU A 271 18.66 0.50 3.99
N TYR A 272 18.45 0.61 5.30
CA TYR A 272 19.49 0.49 6.31
C TYR A 272 20.13 -0.91 6.28
N GLN A 273 19.31 -1.96 6.30
CA GLN A 273 19.77 -3.35 6.20
C GLN A 273 20.59 -3.58 4.93
N LYS A 274 20.17 -3.00 3.80
CA LYS A 274 20.95 -3.09 2.56
C LYS A 274 22.29 -2.38 2.66
N LEU A 275 22.32 -1.19 3.25
CA LEU A 275 23.58 -0.47 3.43
C LEU A 275 24.52 -1.23 4.38
N CYS A 276 23.99 -1.80 5.48
CA CYS A 276 24.73 -2.70 6.37
C CYS A 276 25.38 -3.85 5.59
N GLN A 277 24.60 -4.53 4.75
CA GLN A 277 25.08 -5.62 3.90
C GLN A 277 26.22 -5.16 2.98
N LEU A 278 26.05 -4.01 2.30
CA LEU A 278 27.07 -3.47 1.39
C LEU A 278 28.35 -3.05 2.11
N LYS A 279 28.27 -2.68 3.39
CA LYS A 279 29.41 -2.29 4.22
C LYS A 279 30.02 -3.45 5.02
N GLY A 280 29.41 -4.64 4.97
CA GLY A 280 29.87 -5.80 5.72
C GLY A 280 29.71 -5.63 7.23
N VAL A 281 28.70 -4.87 7.68
CA VAL A 281 28.37 -4.70 9.10
C VAL A 281 27.02 -5.37 9.40
N GLU A 282 26.86 -5.83 10.63
CA GLU A 282 25.61 -6.43 11.10
C GLU A 282 24.52 -5.35 11.27
N ALA A 283 23.29 -5.67 10.84
CA ALA A 283 22.13 -4.80 11.05
C ALA A 283 21.51 -5.09 12.42
N ILE A 284 21.86 -4.28 13.42
CA ILE A 284 21.42 -4.48 14.82
C ILE A 284 20.15 -3.71 15.19
N LYS A 285 19.71 -2.78 14.34
CA LYS A 285 18.55 -1.91 14.59
C LYS A 285 17.27 -2.49 13.97
N SER A 286 16.19 -2.46 14.73
CA SER A 286 14.87 -2.97 14.38
C SER A 286 13.81 -1.85 14.35
N LEU A 287 12.57 -2.16 13.97
CA LEU A 287 11.46 -1.19 14.06
C LEU A 287 11.04 -0.93 15.50
N ASP A 288 11.02 -1.98 16.31
CA ASP A 288 10.53 -1.94 17.69
C ASP A 288 11.40 -1.05 18.58
N ASP A 289 12.64 -0.79 18.18
CA ASP A 289 13.56 0.14 18.86
C ASP A 289 13.08 1.59 18.82
N PHE A 290 12.25 1.97 17.83
CA PHE A 290 11.97 3.38 17.52
C PHE A 290 10.48 3.72 17.44
N LEU A 291 9.61 2.72 17.27
CA LEU A 291 8.17 2.99 17.14
C LEU A 291 7.56 3.36 18.50
N PRO A 292 6.78 4.45 18.58
CA PRO A 292 6.09 4.81 19.81
C PRO A 292 5.03 3.77 20.16
N THR A 293 4.78 3.60 21.45
CA THR A 293 3.69 2.76 21.94
C THR A 293 2.33 3.29 21.46
N PRO A 294 1.43 2.44 20.91
CA PRO A 294 0.09 2.87 20.50
C PRO A 294 -0.77 3.23 21.71
N ALA A 295 -1.86 3.97 21.47
CA ALA A 295 -2.79 4.37 22.54
C ALA A 295 -3.57 3.19 23.15
N VAL A 296 -3.78 2.13 22.37
CA VAL A 296 -4.40 0.87 22.81
C VAL A 296 -3.43 -0.26 22.47
N THR A 297 -2.97 -0.97 23.48
CA THR A 297 -1.95 -2.01 23.33
C THR A 297 -2.51 -3.42 23.54
N ASN A 298 -3.59 -3.57 24.31
CA ASN A 298 -4.11 -4.89 24.69
C ASN A 298 -5.64 -4.94 24.60
N ALA A 299 -6.19 -6.10 24.23
CA ALA A 299 -7.60 -6.41 24.36
C ALA A 299 -7.82 -7.89 24.74
N THR A 300 -8.84 -8.16 25.54
CA THR A 300 -9.24 -9.54 25.90
C THR A 300 -10.39 -10.00 25.02
N VAL A 301 -10.23 -11.15 24.36
CA VAL A 301 -11.25 -11.79 23.53
C VAL A 301 -11.67 -13.12 24.15
N THR A 302 -12.98 -13.38 24.16
CA THR A 302 -13.55 -14.58 24.80
C THR A 302 -14.06 -15.58 23.76
N GLN A 303 -14.49 -16.75 24.21
CA GLN A 303 -15.15 -17.78 23.39
C GLN A 303 -16.35 -17.28 22.56
N SER A 304 -17.01 -16.18 22.96
CA SER A 304 -18.17 -15.64 22.26
C SER A 304 -17.83 -14.73 21.07
N LEU A 305 -16.54 -14.52 20.78
CA LEU A 305 -16.09 -13.71 19.65
C LEU A 305 -16.73 -14.21 18.34
N ASN A 306 -17.25 -13.28 17.55
CA ASN A 306 -17.82 -13.52 16.23
C ASN A 306 -17.31 -12.50 15.21
N GLU A 307 -17.70 -12.66 13.94
CA GLU A 307 -17.26 -11.79 12.84
C GLU A 307 -17.51 -10.30 13.08
N GLN A 308 -18.62 -9.92 13.73
CA GLN A 308 -18.90 -8.51 14.03
C GLN A 308 -17.92 -7.94 15.06
N ASP A 309 -17.49 -8.75 16.02
CA ASP A 309 -16.47 -8.35 17.00
C ASP A 309 -15.09 -8.23 16.35
N ILE A 310 -14.77 -9.11 15.39
CA ILE A 310 -13.54 -8.98 14.58
C ILE A 310 -13.55 -7.66 13.81
N ALA A 311 -14.67 -7.29 13.19
CA ALA A 311 -14.82 -5.99 12.52
C ALA A 311 -14.56 -4.82 13.49
N ARG A 312 -15.06 -4.90 14.74
CA ARG A 312 -14.79 -3.89 15.78
C ARG A 312 -13.30 -3.80 16.13
N LEU A 313 -12.59 -4.93 16.23
CA LEU A 313 -11.15 -4.95 16.48
C LEU A 313 -10.36 -4.34 15.31
N VAL A 314 -10.76 -4.65 14.07
CA VAL A 314 -10.17 -4.05 12.87
C VAL A 314 -10.35 -2.53 12.87
N HIS A 315 -11.58 -2.05 13.07
CA HIS A 315 -11.90 -0.62 13.05
C HIS A 315 -11.37 0.14 14.27
N LEU A 316 -11.09 -0.54 15.39
CA LEU A 316 -10.37 0.04 16.53
C LEU A 316 -8.97 0.52 16.13
N ILE A 317 -8.28 -0.25 15.27
CA ILE A 317 -6.93 0.09 14.80
C ILE A 317 -6.97 0.98 13.57
N TYR A 318 -7.82 0.64 12.61
CA TYR A 318 -7.99 1.43 11.40
C TYR A 318 -9.40 1.33 10.82
N ASP A 319 -10.06 2.48 10.74
CA ASP A 319 -11.35 2.66 10.09
C ASP A 319 -11.21 3.54 8.85
N VAL A 320 -11.44 2.96 7.67
CA VAL A 320 -11.29 3.65 6.38
C VAL A 320 -12.23 4.86 6.24
N ARG A 321 -13.38 4.85 6.92
CA ARG A 321 -14.38 5.95 6.88
C ARG A 321 -13.81 7.26 7.40
N ARG A 322 -12.79 7.20 8.26
CA ARG A 322 -12.05 8.37 8.72
C ARG A 322 -11.38 9.10 7.56
N ASP A 323 -10.72 8.34 6.68
CA ASP A 323 -9.92 8.90 5.60
C ASP A 323 -10.81 9.42 4.47
N ASP A 324 -11.93 8.75 4.24
CA ASP A 324 -13.03 9.23 3.40
C ASP A 324 -13.53 10.60 3.89
N GLY A 325 -13.90 10.70 5.17
CA GLY A 325 -14.31 11.97 5.76
C GLY A 325 -13.25 13.07 5.68
N ILE A 326 -11.96 12.73 5.79
CA ILE A 326 -10.85 13.69 5.63
C ILE A 326 -10.79 14.19 4.19
N LEU A 327 -10.82 13.29 3.20
CA LEU A 327 -10.76 13.67 1.79
C LEU A 327 -11.95 14.57 1.45
N LEU A 328 -13.18 14.12 1.69
CA LEU A 328 -14.39 14.86 1.31
C LEU A 328 -14.48 16.25 1.95
N ARG A 329 -13.94 16.42 3.16
CA ARG A 329 -14.02 17.70 3.89
C ARG A 329 -12.86 18.65 3.63
N ARG A 330 -11.70 18.14 3.20
CA ARG A 330 -10.45 18.92 3.18
C ARG A 330 -9.73 18.94 1.84
N LEU A 331 -10.20 18.18 0.85
CA LEU A 331 -9.56 18.14 -0.47
C LEU A 331 -9.51 19.54 -1.12
N GLU A 332 -10.62 20.28 -1.07
CA GLU A 332 -10.70 21.63 -1.65
C GLU A 332 -9.79 22.64 -0.94
N SER A 333 -9.74 22.61 0.40
CA SER A 333 -8.98 23.58 1.21
C SER A 333 -7.49 23.30 1.25
N ASP A 334 -7.12 22.02 1.36
CA ASP A 334 -5.74 21.62 1.67
C ASP A 334 -5.03 21.08 0.42
N GLY A 335 -5.79 20.50 -0.50
CA GLY A 335 -5.26 19.80 -1.67
C GLY A 335 -4.76 18.39 -1.37
N PHE A 336 -4.81 17.54 -2.41
CA PHE A 336 -4.48 16.11 -2.34
C PHE A 336 -3.11 15.83 -1.69
N ASP A 337 -2.06 16.51 -2.17
CA ASP A 337 -0.69 16.33 -1.66
C ASP A 337 -0.51 16.75 -0.20
N SER A 338 -1.21 17.81 0.22
CA SER A 338 -1.13 18.29 1.61
C SER A 338 -1.75 17.27 2.55
N LEU A 339 -2.90 16.69 2.18
CA LEU A 339 -3.56 15.64 2.95
C LEU A 339 -2.68 14.39 3.10
N ARG A 340 -1.94 14.02 2.05
CA ARG A 340 -0.94 12.93 2.12
C ARG A 340 0.22 13.25 3.03
N LYS A 341 0.80 14.45 2.86
CA LYS A 341 1.96 14.89 3.63
C LYS A 341 1.65 14.97 5.12
N ASN A 342 0.48 15.51 5.45
CA ASN A 342 0.00 15.73 6.81
C ASN A 342 -0.93 14.61 7.30
N TYR A 343 -0.86 13.43 6.65
CA TYR A 343 -1.71 12.30 6.98
C TYR A 343 -1.51 11.92 8.46
N PRO A 344 -2.60 11.76 9.23
CA PRO A 344 -2.50 11.40 10.64
C PRO A 344 -1.78 10.07 10.86
N ILE A 345 -1.31 9.86 12.09
CA ILE A 345 -0.73 8.57 12.47
C ILE A 345 -1.80 7.48 12.34
N ARG A 346 -1.41 6.40 11.66
CA ARG A 346 -2.14 5.14 11.51
C ARG A 346 -1.19 4.00 11.86
N ARG A 347 -1.71 2.98 12.56
CA ARG A 347 -0.96 1.80 13.01
C ARG A 347 -1.41 0.55 12.25
N GLU A 348 -0.64 -0.52 12.34
CA GLU A 348 -0.97 -1.86 11.82
C GLU A 348 -1.65 -2.73 12.91
N PHE A 349 -2.39 -3.77 12.51
CA PHE A 349 -3.10 -4.67 13.45
C PHE A 349 -2.16 -5.32 14.48
N SER A 350 -0.89 -5.51 14.13
CA SER A 350 0.14 -6.08 15.00
C SER A 350 0.40 -5.27 16.26
N THR A 351 -0.06 -4.02 16.31
CA THR A 351 0.11 -3.13 17.46
C THR A 351 -0.86 -3.41 18.61
N LEU A 352 -1.88 -4.24 18.37
CA LEU A 352 -2.82 -4.70 19.38
C LEU A 352 -2.53 -6.15 19.75
N PHE A 353 -2.21 -6.37 21.03
CA PHE A 353 -2.04 -7.68 21.62
C PHE A 353 -3.40 -8.22 22.09
N LEU A 354 -3.77 -9.38 21.59
CA LEU A 354 -4.99 -10.08 21.97
C LEU A 354 -4.66 -11.21 22.94
N GLN A 355 -5.48 -11.33 23.98
CA GLN A 355 -5.39 -12.41 24.97
C GLN A 355 -6.78 -12.98 25.27
N GLY A 356 -6.85 -14.16 25.87
CA GLY A 356 -8.10 -14.76 26.33
C GLY A 356 -8.27 -16.19 25.85
N ASP A 357 -9.52 -16.65 25.75
CA ASP A 357 -9.85 -18.07 25.52
C ASP A 357 -10.64 -18.31 24.22
N SER A 358 -10.65 -17.33 23.31
CA SER A 358 -11.31 -17.48 22.02
C SER A 358 -10.64 -18.56 21.16
N PRO A 359 -11.40 -19.50 20.55
CA PRO A 359 -10.85 -20.47 19.61
C PRO A 359 -10.34 -19.80 18.31
N GLN A 360 -10.62 -18.51 18.10
CA GLN A 360 -10.28 -17.76 16.90
C GLN A 360 -8.95 -17.02 17.02
N LEU A 361 -8.23 -17.11 18.16
CA LEU A 361 -6.94 -16.43 18.37
C LEU A 361 -5.91 -16.75 17.27
N ALA A 362 -5.84 -17.99 16.81
CA ALA A 362 -4.94 -18.37 15.72
C ALA A 362 -5.30 -17.67 14.40
N ALA A 363 -6.61 -17.53 14.11
CA ALA A 363 -7.09 -16.82 12.94
C ALA A 363 -6.81 -15.31 13.04
N LEU A 364 -6.98 -14.71 14.22
CA LEU A 364 -6.64 -13.30 14.48
C LEU A 364 -5.14 -13.03 14.34
N SER A 365 -4.30 -13.99 14.74
CA SER A 365 -2.85 -13.91 14.51
C SER A 365 -2.51 -13.89 13.02
N GLN A 366 -3.11 -14.79 12.24
CA GLN A 366 -2.94 -14.83 10.78
C GLN A 366 -3.53 -13.60 10.08
N LEU A 367 -4.59 -13.01 10.64
CA LEU A 367 -5.16 -11.73 10.20
C LEU A 367 -4.20 -10.56 10.45
N GLY A 368 -3.29 -10.68 11.43
CA GLY A 368 -2.20 -9.73 11.68
C GLY A 368 -2.15 -9.16 13.10
N PHE A 369 -3.05 -9.56 14.00
CA PHE A 369 -2.99 -9.16 15.41
C PHE A 369 -1.88 -9.91 16.15
N SER A 370 -1.28 -9.26 17.15
CA SER A 370 -0.33 -9.93 18.04
C SER A 370 -1.10 -10.73 19.10
N ILE A 371 -0.60 -11.89 19.50
CA ILE A 371 -1.20 -12.71 20.57
C ILE A 371 -0.27 -12.64 21.77
N ALA A 372 -0.81 -12.30 22.95
CA ALA A 372 -0.05 -12.36 24.19
C ALA A 372 0.15 -13.82 24.60
N GLU A 373 1.35 -14.16 25.06
CA GLU A 373 1.67 -15.49 25.59
C GLU A 373 0.96 -15.80 26.92
#